data_AF-A0A135S121-F1
#
_entry.id   AF-A0A135S121-F1
#
_cell.length_a   1.000
_cell.length_b   1.000
_cell.length_c   1.000
_cell.angle_alpha   90.00
_cell.angle_beta   90.00
_cell.angle_gamma   90.00
#
_symmetry.space_group_name_H-M   'P 1'
#
loop_
_entity.id
_entity.type
_entity.pdbx_description
1 polymer ?
#
loop_
_entity_poly.entity_id
_entity_poly.type
_entity_poly.pdbx_seq_one_letter_code
_entity_poly.pdbx_strand_id
1 'polypeptide(L)'
;MKIATVTSALTFALSVVAAPSATTSTTKRGGKASCPVNAAQPDGSLGKSYVSTSLLVPISKNLPNYAFPATQWAQVTPKDICTVFNLDLPVAQTQGKVCNLVFDFPSWEQAPGKFIFLGQGTFKFTGYAIGVGAVAGQTTYNKQPAPGPSPPNPPPTMTPGHSYIVNSAPCGIPAEVPGSVTVSGSLCSPDTTFMFQQSKDGCPVGFFVVLTDA
;
A
#
# COMPACT_ATOMS: atom_id res chain seq x y z
N MET A 1 -39.12 60.64 57.68
CA MET A 1 -38.86 59.18 57.79
C MET A 1 -39.30 58.55 56.47
N LYS A 2 -38.52 57.84 55.66
CA LYS A 2 -37.12 57.40 55.64
C LYS A 2 -36.72 57.42 54.14
N ILE A 3 -35.53 57.90 53.83
CA ILE A 3 -34.92 57.84 52.49
C ILE A 3 -34.31 56.45 52.34
N ALA A 4 -34.56 55.77 51.22
CA ALA A 4 -33.87 54.52 50.87
C ALA A 4 -33.39 54.59 49.42
N THR A 5 -32.07 54.70 49.31
CA THR A 5 -31.23 54.68 48.11
C THR A 5 -31.22 53.27 47.52
N VAL A 6 -31.41 53.13 46.20
CA VAL A 6 -31.21 51.86 45.49
C VAL A 6 -30.04 52.01 44.54
N THR A 7 -28.99 51.24 44.83
CA THR A 7 -27.69 51.22 44.18
C THR A 7 -27.72 50.28 42.97
N SER A 8 -27.21 50.77 41.83
CA SER A 8 -26.92 49.99 40.62
C SER A 8 -25.91 48.87 40.86
N ALA A 9 -26.12 47.73 40.21
CA ALA A 9 -25.07 46.78 39.87
C ALA A 9 -25.33 46.19 38.48
N LEU A 10 -24.64 46.70 37.46
CA LEU A 10 -24.50 46.04 36.16
C LEU A 10 -23.55 44.86 36.32
N THR A 11 -24.02 43.64 36.05
CA THR A 11 -23.17 42.45 35.90
C THR A 11 -23.18 42.03 34.43
N PHE A 12 -22.04 42.21 33.76
CA PHE A 12 -21.78 41.69 32.43
C PHE A 12 -21.49 40.19 32.54
N ALA A 13 -22.40 39.35 32.06
CA ALA A 13 -22.15 37.92 31.87
C ALA A 13 -21.33 37.73 30.57
N LEU A 14 -20.05 37.34 30.72
CA LEU A 14 -19.19 36.98 29.60
C LEU A 14 -19.52 35.54 29.15
N SER A 15 -19.87 35.41 27.87
CA SER A 15 -20.05 34.15 27.17
C SER A 15 -18.73 33.36 27.15
N VAL A 16 -18.73 32.16 27.74
CA VAL A 16 -17.64 31.17 27.61
C VAL A 16 -17.64 30.62 26.19
N VAL A 17 -16.68 31.05 25.37
CA VAL A 17 -16.34 30.37 24.11
C VAL A 17 -15.55 29.11 24.48
N ALA A 18 -16.15 27.94 24.27
CA ALA A 18 -15.45 26.67 24.34
C ALA A 18 -14.39 26.63 23.23
N ALA A 19 -13.12 26.82 23.60
CA ALA A 19 -12.01 26.57 22.70
C ALA A 19 -11.88 25.05 22.47
N PRO A 20 -11.73 24.57 21.23
CA PRO A 20 -11.38 23.18 21.00
C PRO A 20 -10.00 22.91 21.63
N SER A 21 -9.93 21.86 22.45
CA SER A 21 -8.68 21.36 23.00
C SER A 21 -7.73 21.03 21.85
N ALA A 22 -6.72 21.87 21.65
CA ALA A 22 -5.57 21.51 20.85
C ALA A 22 -4.87 20.35 21.56
N THR A 23 -5.06 19.14 21.06
CA THR A 23 -4.29 17.97 21.48
C THR A 23 -2.83 18.28 21.18
N THR A 24 -2.09 18.59 22.23
CA THR A 24 -0.64 18.76 22.22
C THR A 24 -0.02 17.44 21.77
N SER A 25 0.27 17.34 20.48
CA SER A 25 1.15 16.33 19.94
C SER A 25 2.52 16.54 20.58
N THR A 26 2.80 15.77 21.62
CA THR A 26 4.12 15.67 22.23
C THR A 26 5.06 15.09 21.19
N THR A 27 5.77 15.98 20.50
CA THR A 27 6.86 15.63 19.60
C THR A 27 8.01 15.06 20.43
N LYS A 28 8.03 13.74 20.61
CA LYS A 28 9.24 13.01 20.97
C LYS A 28 10.23 13.13 19.80
N ARG A 29 11.04 14.18 19.82
CA ARG A 29 12.32 14.24 19.09
C ARG A 29 13.22 13.15 19.67
N GLY A 30 13.41 12.08 18.89
CA GLY A 30 14.28 10.94 19.25
C GLY A 30 13.72 9.54 18.92
N GLY A 31 12.53 9.42 18.32
CA GLY A 31 11.97 8.12 17.89
C GLY A 31 12.22 7.84 16.42
N LYS A 32 12.60 6.61 16.08
CA LYS A 32 12.54 6.06 14.71
C LYS A 32 11.19 6.44 14.10
N ALA A 33 11.15 7.08 12.93
CA ALA A 33 9.89 7.48 12.30
C ALA A 33 8.96 6.26 12.22
N SER A 34 7.77 6.35 12.83
CA SER A 34 6.81 5.26 12.83
C SER A 34 6.32 5.03 11.40
N CYS A 35 6.33 3.78 10.94
CA CYS A 35 5.88 3.45 9.59
C CYS A 35 4.36 3.58 9.46
N PRO A 36 3.83 3.82 8.25
CA PRO A 36 2.39 3.87 8.05
C PRO A 36 1.73 2.55 8.44
N VAL A 37 0.53 2.63 9.01
CA VAL A 37 -0.22 1.48 9.53
C VAL A 37 -1.43 1.20 8.66
N ASN A 38 -1.91 -0.05 8.70
CA ASN A 38 -3.22 -0.45 8.16
C ASN A 38 -3.83 -1.55 9.06
N ALA A 39 -5.01 -2.06 8.72
CA ALA A 39 -5.69 -3.07 9.53
C ALA A 39 -4.94 -4.42 9.63
N ALA A 40 -4.17 -4.81 8.61
CA ALA A 40 -3.32 -6.00 8.61
C ALA A 40 -1.92 -5.74 9.23
N GLN A 41 -1.50 -4.48 9.31
CA GLN A 41 -0.20 -4.03 9.83
C GLN A 41 -0.42 -2.91 10.87
N PRO A 42 -0.98 -3.25 12.05
CA PRO A 42 -1.38 -2.24 13.05
C PRO A 42 -0.20 -1.47 13.66
N ASP A 43 1.01 -2.02 13.59
CA ASP A 43 2.25 -1.39 14.03
C ASP A 43 3.12 -0.88 12.86
N GLY A 44 2.61 -0.98 11.63
CA GLY A 44 3.32 -0.61 10.40
C GLY A 44 4.48 -1.53 10.04
N SER A 45 4.61 -2.67 10.72
CA SER A 45 5.57 -3.73 10.38
C SER A 45 4.91 -4.80 9.51
N LEU A 46 5.72 -5.65 8.88
CA LEU A 46 5.22 -6.82 8.13
C LEU A 46 4.86 -8.02 9.06
N GLY A 47 5.08 -7.89 10.37
CA GLY A 47 4.91 -8.98 11.32
C GLY A 47 5.83 -10.18 11.06
N LYS A 48 5.40 -11.36 11.51
CA LYS A 48 6.16 -12.63 11.38
C LYS A 48 5.79 -13.44 10.13
N SER A 49 4.64 -13.16 9.53
CA SER A 49 4.06 -13.99 8.47
C SER A 49 3.68 -13.11 7.28
N TYR A 50 4.61 -12.99 6.34
CA TYR A 50 4.41 -12.24 5.13
C TYR A 50 5.18 -12.87 3.96
N VAL A 51 4.74 -12.54 2.75
CA VAL A 51 5.43 -12.87 1.49
C VAL A 51 5.79 -11.56 0.80
N SER A 52 7.03 -11.45 0.32
CA SER A 52 7.47 -10.32 -0.51
C SER A 52 7.51 -10.73 -1.97
N THR A 53 7.53 -9.76 -2.89
CA THR A 53 7.56 -10.05 -4.32
C THR A 53 8.79 -10.89 -4.68
N SER A 54 8.58 -11.99 -5.39
CA SER A 54 9.66 -12.84 -5.91
C SER A 54 10.19 -12.34 -7.25
N LEU A 55 9.38 -11.58 -8.01
CA LEU A 55 9.74 -11.07 -9.31
C LEU A 55 9.06 -9.73 -9.60
N LEU A 56 9.79 -8.81 -10.22
CA LEU A 56 9.27 -7.58 -10.81
C LEU A 56 9.69 -7.54 -12.28
N VAL A 57 8.73 -7.38 -13.19
CA VAL A 57 8.96 -7.32 -14.64
C VAL A 57 8.24 -6.11 -15.22
N PRO A 58 8.96 -5.14 -15.81
CA PRO A 58 8.34 -4.06 -16.55
C PRO A 58 7.70 -4.57 -17.85
N ILE A 59 6.58 -3.97 -18.23
CA ILE A 59 5.96 -4.11 -19.53
C ILE A 59 5.64 -2.71 -20.06
N SER A 60 5.82 -2.47 -21.35
CA SER A 60 5.60 -1.15 -21.96
C SER A 60 4.55 -1.25 -23.06
N LYS A 61 3.55 -0.38 -23.00
CA LYS A 61 2.55 -0.25 -24.08
C LYS A 61 3.19 0.25 -25.38
N ASN A 62 4.20 1.10 -25.29
CA ASN A 62 4.93 1.65 -26.43
C ASN A 62 5.91 0.64 -27.05
N LEU A 63 6.35 -0.36 -26.30
CA LEU A 63 7.17 -1.49 -26.76
C LEU A 63 6.44 -2.82 -26.51
N PRO A 64 5.29 -3.07 -27.17
CA PRO A 64 4.32 -4.03 -26.67
C PRO A 64 4.73 -5.50 -26.81
N ASN A 65 5.74 -5.77 -27.65
CA ASN A 65 6.32 -7.10 -27.88
C ASN A 65 7.73 -7.24 -27.28
N TYR A 66 8.26 -6.21 -26.61
CA TYR A 66 9.56 -6.28 -25.97
C TYR A 66 9.43 -6.92 -24.59
N ALA A 67 10.26 -7.92 -24.31
CA ALA A 67 10.29 -8.62 -23.04
C ALA A 67 11.45 -8.10 -22.19
N PHE A 68 11.14 -7.32 -21.17
CA PHE A 68 12.14 -6.77 -20.27
C PHE A 68 12.70 -7.86 -19.34
N PRO A 69 13.96 -7.74 -18.90
CA PRO A 69 14.49 -8.58 -17.83
C PRO A 69 13.81 -8.26 -16.50
N ALA A 70 14.02 -9.14 -15.52
CA ALA A 70 13.64 -8.86 -14.14
C ALA A 70 14.42 -7.65 -13.60
N THR A 71 13.78 -6.90 -12.70
CA THR A 71 14.34 -5.71 -12.07
C THR A 71 14.18 -5.76 -10.56
N GLN A 72 15.02 -5.03 -9.83
CA GLN A 72 14.86 -4.79 -8.39
C GLN A 72 13.99 -3.56 -8.11
N TRP A 73 13.77 -2.73 -9.13
CA TRP A 73 12.97 -1.53 -9.09
C TRP A 73 11.74 -1.69 -9.95
N ALA A 74 10.56 -1.66 -9.32
CA ALA A 74 9.32 -1.51 -10.04
C ALA A 74 9.30 -0.12 -10.71
N GLN A 75 8.74 -0.08 -11.91
CA GLN A 75 8.65 1.09 -12.76
C GLN A 75 7.24 1.24 -13.31
N VAL A 76 6.69 2.43 -13.17
CA VAL A 76 5.40 2.83 -13.71
C VAL A 76 5.58 4.21 -14.31
N THR A 77 5.15 4.39 -15.56
CA THR A 77 5.09 5.70 -16.21
C THR A 77 3.68 5.96 -16.72
N PRO A 78 3.27 7.24 -16.85
CA PRO A 78 1.96 7.58 -17.35
C PRO A 78 1.69 6.93 -18.72
N LYS A 79 0.65 6.09 -18.78
CA LYS A 79 0.09 5.49 -20.01
C LYS A 79 1.02 4.55 -20.79
N ASP A 80 2.16 4.15 -20.24
CA ASP A 80 3.13 3.32 -20.96
C ASP A 80 3.68 2.15 -20.14
N ILE A 81 4.62 2.42 -19.23
CA ILE A 81 5.29 1.38 -18.46
C ILE A 81 4.41 0.99 -17.28
N CYS A 82 4.15 -0.30 -17.16
CA CYS A 82 3.59 -0.93 -15.97
C CYS A 82 4.60 -1.92 -15.41
N THR A 83 4.46 -2.28 -14.13
CA THR A 83 5.22 -3.40 -13.56
C THR A 83 4.29 -4.54 -13.20
N VAL A 84 4.61 -5.73 -13.71
CA VAL A 84 4.04 -6.99 -13.23
C VAL A 84 4.86 -7.48 -12.04
N PHE A 85 4.20 -7.85 -10.96
CA PHE A 85 4.81 -8.42 -9.77
C PHE A 85 4.29 -9.83 -9.51
N ASN A 86 5.21 -10.75 -9.18
CA ASN A 86 4.86 -12.09 -8.70
C ASN A 86 5.11 -12.18 -7.19
N LEU A 87 4.25 -12.93 -6.51
CA LEU A 87 4.35 -13.28 -5.11
C LEU A 87 4.15 -14.79 -5.02
N ASP A 88 5.14 -15.52 -4.51
CA ASP A 88 5.05 -16.98 -4.37
C ASP A 88 4.62 -17.34 -2.95
N LEU A 89 3.37 -17.77 -2.82
CA LEU A 89 2.73 -18.02 -1.54
C LEU A 89 3.01 -19.46 -1.10
N PRO A 90 3.73 -19.69 0.01
CA PRO A 90 3.93 -21.04 0.53
C PRO A 90 2.58 -21.63 0.97
N VAL A 91 2.19 -22.77 0.39
CA VAL A 91 0.89 -23.41 0.63
C VAL A 91 0.72 -23.70 2.12
N ALA A 92 1.76 -24.23 2.76
CA ALA A 92 1.75 -24.57 4.19
C ALA A 92 1.49 -23.36 5.11
N GLN A 93 1.90 -22.15 4.71
CA GLN A 93 1.72 -20.95 5.53
C GLN A 93 0.38 -20.25 5.29
N THR A 94 -0.30 -20.57 4.19
CA THR A 94 -1.54 -19.91 3.77
C THR A 94 -2.82 -20.66 4.17
N GLN A 95 -2.68 -21.88 4.71
CA GLN A 95 -3.82 -22.67 5.17
C GLN A 95 -4.57 -21.97 6.32
N GLY A 96 -5.87 -21.76 6.12
CA GLY A 96 -6.73 -21.09 7.10
C GLY A 96 -6.38 -19.62 7.36
N LYS A 97 -5.65 -18.96 6.44
CA LYS A 97 -5.27 -17.55 6.55
C LYS A 97 -6.06 -16.66 5.60
N VAL A 98 -6.11 -15.38 5.98
CA VAL A 98 -6.48 -14.28 5.09
C VAL A 98 -5.21 -13.72 4.46
N CYS A 99 -5.21 -13.62 3.14
CA CYS A 99 -4.15 -13.04 2.34
C CYS A 99 -4.48 -11.56 2.09
N ASN A 100 -3.76 -10.67 2.79
CA ASN A 100 -3.88 -9.23 2.59
C ASN A 100 -2.80 -8.77 1.62
N LEU A 101 -3.16 -8.49 0.37
CA LEU A 101 -2.26 -7.81 -0.56
C LEU A 101 -2.17 -6.36 -0.13
N VAL A 102 -1.02 -5.98 0.41
CA VAL A 102 -0.72 -4.63 0.86
C VAL A 102 0.28 -3.97 -0.08
N PHE A 103 0.13 -2.66 -0.22
CA PHE A 103 1.09 -1.78 -0.84
C PHE A 103 1.57 -0.76 0.19
N ASP A 104 2.78 -0.98 0.68
CA ASP A 104 3.41 -0.10 1.64
C ASP A 104 4.10 1.05 0.91
N PHE A 105 3.65 2.28 1.19
CA PHE A 105 4.11 3.48 0.52
C PHE A 105 4.46 4.59 1.53
N PRO A 106 5.54 4.42 2.31
CA PRO A 106 5.97 5.39 3.31
C PRO A 106 6.33 6.75 2.72
N SER A 107 6.42 7.77 3.58
CA SER A 107 6.88 9.09 3.19
C SER A 107 8.36 9.05 2.80
N TRP A 108 8.83 10.12 2.15
CA TRP A 108 10.22 10.23 1.77
C TRP A 108 11.16 10.22 2.99
N GLU A 109 10.78 10.81 4.12
CA GLU A 109 11.58 10.77 5.35
C GLU A 109 11.63 9.37 5.98
N GLN A 110 10.57 8.57 5.80
CA GLN A 110 10.45 7.22 6.35
C GLN A 110 11.22 6.18 5.52
N ALA A 111 11.38 6.40 4.21
CA ALA A 111 12.11 5.50 3.31
C ALA A 111 12.97 6.29 2.30
N PRO A 112 14.00 7.00 2.76
CA PRO A 112 14.80 7.88 1.92
C PRO A 112 15.51 7.10 0.81
N GLY A 113 15.37 7.57 -0.43
CA GLY A 113 16.00 6.97 -1.60
C GLY A 113 15.43 5.62 -2.03
N LYS A 114 14.26 5.20 -1.52
CA LYS A 114 13.62 3.93 -1.88
C LYS A 114 12.56 4.07 -2.98
N PHE A 115 12.16 5.29 -3.31
CA PHE A 115 11.20 5.54 -4.38
C PHE A 115 11.35 6.93 -5.02
N ILE A 116 10.77 7.08 -6.20
CA ILE A 116 10.53 8.34 -6.92
C ILE A 116 9.05 8.37 -7.24
N PHE A 117 8.37 9.48 -6.92
CA PHE A 117 6.94 9.65 -7.17
C PHE A 117 6.67 11.04 -7.73
N LEU A 118 6.04 11.09 -8.90
CA LEU A 118 5.66 12.32 -9.60
C LEU A 118 4.30 12.12 -10.28
N GLY A 119 3.27 12.84 -9.83
CA GLY A 119 1.93 12.77 -10.40
C GLY A 119 0.84 12.80 -9.34
N GLN A 120 -0.38 12.43 -9.74
CA GLN A 120 -1.56 12.49 -8.85
C GLN A 120 -1.70 11.27 -7.95
N GLY A 121 -1.03 10.15 -8.26
CA GLY A 121 -1.15 8.89 -7.54
C GLY A 121 -2.31 8.01 -8.00
N THR A 122 -2.86 8.26 -9.21
CA THR A 122 -3.88 7.37 -9.77
C THR A 122 -3.22 6.10 -10.27
N PHE A 123 -3.65 4.95 -9.78
CA PHE A 123 -3.11 3.65 -10.20
C PHE A 123 -4.22 2.70 -10.60
N LYS A 124 -3.92 1.87 -11.60
CA LYS A 124 -4.75 0.75 -12.02
C LYS A 124 -4.04 -0.54 -11.64
N PHE A 125 -4.72 -1.34 -10.85
CA PHE A 125 -4.31 -2.69 -10.51
C PHE A 125 -5.03 -3.70 -11.39
N THR A 126 -4.29 -4.68 -11.88
CA THR A 126 -4.86 -5.86 -12.54
C THR A 126 -4.38 -7.09 -11.79
N GLY A 127 -5.28 -7.89 -11.24
CA GLY A 127 -4.95 -9.21 -10.69
C GLY A 127 -4.95 -10.26 -11.79
N TYR A 128 -3.99 -11.17 -11.76
CA TYR A 128 -3.95 -12.32 -12.66
C TYR A 128 -4.47 -13.58 -11.98
N ALA A 129 -4.74 -14.62 -12.76
CA ALA A 129 -5.21 -15.90 -12.24
C ALA A 129 -4.19 -16.54 -11.29
N ILE A 130 -4.69 -17.37 -10.37
CA ILE A 130 -3.84 -18.10 -9.43
C ILE A 130 -3.00 -19.14 -10.19
N GLY A 131 -1.72 -19.26 -9.82
CA GLY A 131 -0.78 -20.19 -10.44
C GLY A 131 -0.14 -19.67 -11.73
N VAL A 132 -0.46 -18.45 -12.16
CA VAL A 132 0.20 -17.79 -13.29
C VAL A 132 0.89 -16.51 -12.84
N GLY A 133 2.00 -16.18 -13.51
CA GLY A 133 2.81 -15.00 -13.21
C GLY A 133 3.66 -14.59 -14.39
N ALA A 134 4.33 -13.45 -14.26
CA ALA A 134 5.30 -13.02 -15.25
C ALA A 134 6.51 -13.96 -15.28
N VAL A 135 7.12 -14.06 -16.45
CA VAL A 135 8.37 -14.76 -16.70
C VAL A 135 9.34 -13.75 -17.29
N ALA A 136 10.45 -13.50 -16.59
CA ALA A 136 11.47 -12.54 -17.01
C ALA A 136 11.99 -12.88 -18.41
N GLY A 137 12.11 -11.87 -19.29
CA GLY A 137 12.53 -12.06 -20.67
C GLY A 137 11.51 -12.75 -21.59
N GLN A 138 10.29 -13.06 -21.11
CA GLN A 138 9.21 -13.62 -21.93
C GLN A 138 7.89 -12.84 -21.85
N THR A 139 7.57 -12.30 -20.68
CA THR A 139 6.36 -11.49 -20.50
C THR A 139 6.51 -10.14 -21.19
N THR A 140 5.49 -9.78 -21.97
CA THR A 140 5.41 -8.51 -22.70
C THR A 140 4.06 -7.86 -22.43
N TYR A 141 3.85 -6.63 -22.89
CA TYR A 141 2.55 -5.98 -22.78
C TYR A 141 1.44 -6.74 -23.52
N ASN A 142 1.75 -7.31 -24.70
CA ASN A 142 0.80 -8.12 -25.47
C ASN A 142 0.69 -9.58 -24.99
N LYS A 143 1.63 -10.05 -24.18
CA LYS A 143 1.69 -11.42 -23.66
C LYS A 143 1.78 -11.41 -22.13
N GLN A 144 0.72 -10.88 -21.51
CA GLN A 144 0.57 -10.88 -20.06
C GLN A 144 -0.05 -12.20 -19.56
N PRO A 145 0.11 -12.54 -18.27
CA PRO A 145 -0.63 -13.64 -17.66
C PRO A 145 -2.15 -13.46 -17.81
N ALA A 146 -2.89 -14.56 -17.79
CA ALA A 146 -4.34 -14.52 -17.88
C ALA A 146 -4.95 -13.72 -16.70
N PRO A 147 -5.89 -12.79 -16.94
CA PRO A 147 -6.58 -12.08 -15.87
C PRO A 147 -7.26 -13.01 -14.88
N GLY A 148 -7.27 -12.64 -13.60
CA GLY A 148 -7.93 -13.39 -12.55
C GLY A 148 -9.45 -13.15 -12.49
N PRO A 149 -10.19 -14.01 -11.78
CA PRO A 149 -11.66 -13.89 -11.65
C PRO A 149 -12.11 -12.70 -10.80
N SER A 150 -11.23 -12.16 -9.95
CA SER A 150 -11.55 -11.06 -9.04
C SER A 150 -10.72 -9.83 -9.41
N PRO A 151 -11.33 -8.74 -9.91
CA PRO A 151 -10.63 -7.49 -10.06
C PRO A 151 -10.23 -6.96 -8.67
N PRO A 152 -8.99 -6.52 -8.47
CA PRO A 152 -8.59 -5.86 -7.22
C PRO A 152 -9.42 -4.58 -7.04
N ASN A 153 -9.70 -4.21 -5.78
CA ASN A 153 -10.41 -2.98 -5.44
C ASN A 153 -9.45 -2.01 -4.72
N PRO A 154 -8.40 -1.52 -5.41
CA PRO A 154 -7.45 -0.61 -4.80
C PRO A 154 -8.13 0.72 -4.44
N PRO A 155 -7.58 1.46 -3.47
CA PRO A 155 -7.93 2.87 -3.29
C PRO A 155 -7.77 3.64 -4.62
N PRO A 156 -8.65 4.61 -4.90
CA PRO A 156 -8.64 5.34 -6.17
C PRO A 156 -7.34 6.14 -6.39
N THR A 157 -6.66 6.49 -5.30
CA THR A 157 -5.41 7.24 -5.31
C THR A 157 -4.50 6.71 -4.22
N MET A 158 -3.21 6.55 -4.53
CA MET A 158 -2.18 6.16 -3.58
C MET A 158 -1.02 7.15 -3.64
N THR A 159 -0.74 7.78 -2.51
CA THR A 159 0.33 8.75 -2.30
C THR A 159 1.29 8.32 -1.18
N PRO A 160 2.52 8.85 -1.17
CA PRO A 160 3.48 8.58 -0.10
C PRO A 160 2.93 8.90 1.30
N GLY A 161 3.44 8.22 2.32
CA GLY A 161 3.06 8.39 3.73
C GLY A 161 1.98 7.42 4.23
N HIS A 162 1.64 6.39 3.47
CA HIS A 162 0.49 5.53 3.72
C HIS A 162 0.82 4.05 3.52
N SER A 163 -0.06 3.19 4.03
CA SER A 163 -0.06 1.76 3.71
C SER A 163 -1.46 1.36 3.26
N TYR A 164 -1.55 0.71 2.11
CA TYR A 164 -2.81 0.45 1.43
C TYR A 164 -3.10 -1.04 1.34
N ILE A 165 -4.28 -1.46 1.78
CA ILE A 165 -4.79 -2.80 1.49
C ILE A 165 -5.40 -2.76 0.08
N VAL A 166 -4.72 -3.39 -0.88
CA VAL A 166 -5.15 -3.49 -2.29
C VAL A 166 -6.22 -4.57 -2.45
N ASN A 167 -6.07 -5.66 -1.70
CA ASN A 167 -7.05 -6.73 -1.63
C ASN A 167 -6.92 -7.47 -0.29
N SER A 168 -8.03 -7.98 0.23
CA SER A 168 -8.07 -8.83 1.41
C SER A 168 -9.13 -9.91 1.20
N ALA A 169 -8.69 -11.17 1.18
CA ALA A 169 -9.56 -12.32 0.99
C ALA A 169 -8.92 -13.56 1.64
N PRO A 170 -9.71 -14.61 1.96
CA PRO A 170 -9.15 -15.91 2.27
C PRO A 170 -8.16 -16.33 1.19
N CYS A 171 -7.00 -16.88 1.57
CA CYS A 171 -5.97 -17.24 0.60
C CYS A 171 -6.48 -18.24 -0.44
N GLY A 172 -7.41 -19.14 -0.06
CA GLY A 172 -8.13 -20.01 -0.99
C GLY A 172 -7.25 -21.01 -1.74
N ILE A 173 -6.04 -21.29 -1.23
CA ILE A 173 -5.08 -22.22 -1.83
C ILE A 173 -5.36 -23.65 -1.29
N PRO A 174 -5.71 -24.62 -2.16
CA PRO A 174 -5.95 -26.00 -1.73
C PRO A 174 -4.73 -26.62 -1.05
N ALA A 175 -4.96 -27.38 0.02
CA ALA A 175 -3.90 -27.97 0.84
C ALA A 175 -3.08 -29.04 0.10
N GLU A 176 -3.65 -29.62 -0.97
CA GLU A 176 -3.05 -30.68 -1.75
C GLU A 176 -1.98 -30.16 -2.73
N VAL A 177 -1.93 -28.85 -2.97
CA VAL A 177 -0.92 -28.26 -3.85
C VAL A 177 0.45 -28.30 -3.15
N PRO A 178 1.46 -28.95 -3.73
CA PRO A 178 2.78 -28.98 -3.12
C PRO A 178 3.51 -27.64 -3.28
N GLY A 179 4.27 -27.24 -2.26
CA GLY A 179 5.20 -26.12 -2.33
C GLY A 179 4.54 -24.74 -2.23
N SER A 180 4.64 -23.96 -3.31
CA SER A 180 4.15 -22.58 -3.37
C SER A 180 3.28 -22.36 -4.61
N VAL A 181 2.35 -21.42 -4.49
CA VAL A 181 1.49 -20.98 -5.59
C VAL A 181 1.80 -19.52 -5.91
N THR A 182 2.07 -19.22 -7.18
CA THR A 182 2.26 -17.85 -7.63
C THR A 182 0.91 -17.14 -7.69
N VAL A 183 0.82 -15.99 -7.04
CA VAL A 183 -0.17 -14.95 -7.34
C VAL A 183 0.55 -13.76 -7.93
N SER A 184 -0.10 -13.06 -8.85
CA SER A 184 0.55 -11.94 -9.54
C SER A 184 -0.45 -10.86 -9.92
N GLY A 185 0.07 -9.68 -10.19
CA GLY A 185 -0.71 -8.56 -10.69
C GLY A 185 0.17 -7.55 -11.40
N SER A 186 -0.46 -6.57 -12.05
CA SER A 186 0.24 -5.41 -12.60
C SER A 186 -0.23 -4.11 -11.99
N LEU A 187 0.74 -3.20 -11.83
CA LEU A 187 0.54 -1.81 -11.46
C LEU A 187 0.81 -0.93 -12.68
N CYS A 188 -0.22 -0.22 -13.12
CA CYS A 188 -0.17 0.77 -14.19
C CYS A 188 -0.64 2.13 -13.67
N SER A 189 -0.31 3.22 -14.36
CA SER A 189 -0.87 4.53 -14.06
C SER A 189 -1.22 5.32 -15.33
N PRO A 190 -2.34 6.08 -15.34
CA PRO A 190 -2.64 7.00 -16.43
C PRO A 190 -1.91 8.35 -16.31
N ASP A 191 -1.39 8.71 -15.13
CA ASP A 191 -0.97 10.09 -14.83
C ASP A 191 0.24 10.22 -13.88
N THR A 192 0.79 9.10 -13.41
CA THR A 192 1.84 9.09 -12.39
C THR A 192 3.06 8.32 -12.85
N THR A 193 4.23 8.95 -12.71
CA THR A 193 5.54 8.28 -12.75
C THR A 193 5.87 7.82 -11.35
N PHE A 194 6.06 6.52 -11.19
CA PHE A 194 6.37 5.93 -9.91
C PHE A 194 7.41 4.83 -10.07
N MET A 195 8.50 4.93 -9.31
CA MET A 195 9.53 3.92 -9.23
C MET A 195 9.80 3.60 -7.78
N PHE A 196 9.90 2.32 -7.42
CA PHE A 196 10.24 1.93 -6.06
C PHE A 196 11.07 0.65 -6.02
N GLN A 197 11.95 0.57 -5.04
CA GLN A 197 12.67 -0.66 -4.71
C GLN A 197 11.83 -1.46 -3.73
N GLN A 198 11.52 -2.72 -4.04
CA GLN A 198 10.92 -3.62 -3.06
C GLN A 198 11.88 -3.77 -1.87
N SER A 199 11.44 -3.39 -0.67
CA SER A 199 12.32 -3.31 0.49
C SER A 199 11.56 -3.55 1.79
N LYS A 200 12.14 -4.34 2.68
CA LYS A 200 11.69 -4.52 4.07
C LYS A 200 12.57 -3.80 5.09
N ASP A 201 13.64 -3.16 4.62
CA ASP A 201 14.60 -2.47 5.47
C ASP A 201 14.04 -1.11 5.88
N GLY A 202 13.90 -0.87 7.19
CA GLY A 202 13.25 0.34 7.70
C GLY A 202 11.73 0.24 7.58
N CYS A 203 11.08 1.26 7.04
CA CYS A 203 9.68 1.16 6.68
C CYS A 203 9.53 0.35 5.39
N PRO A 204 8.64 -0.66 5.35
CA PRO A 204 8.43 -1.44 4.15
C PRO A 204 8.05 -0.56 2.95
N VAL A 205 8.54 -0.93 1.77
CA VAL A 205 8.20 -0.28 0.50
C VAL A 205 7.88 -1.37 -0.51
N GLY A 206 6.72 -1.26 -1.16
CA GLY A 206 6.32 -2.15 -2.25
C GLY A 206 5.18 -3.08 -1.88
N PHE A 207 5.07 -4.19 -2.61
CA PHE A 207 3.97 -5.15 -2.46
C PHE A 207 4.34 -6.28 -1.52
N PHE A 208 3.41 -6.60 -0.62
CA PHE A 208 3.54 -7.75 0.27
C PHE A 208 2.20 -8.45 0.38
N VAL A 209 2.23 -9.74 0.66
CA VAL A 209 1.05 -10.46 1.19
C VAL A 209 1.28 -10.63 2.68
N VAL A 210 0.49 -9.94 3.50
CA VAL A 210 0.48 -10.11 4.96
C VAL A 210 -0.57 -11.14 5.32
N LEU A 211 -0.13 -12.19 6.00
CA LEU A 211 -0.99 -13.31 6.39
C LEU A 211 -1.56 -13.05 7.79
N THR A 212 -2.87 -12.97 7.88
CA THR A 212 -3.59 -12.86 9.15
C THR A 212 -4.47 -14.07 9.37
N ASP A 213 -4.89 -14.30 10.61
CA ASP A 213 -5.88 -15.33 10.92
C ASP A 213 -7.24 -14.96 10.30
N ALA A 214 -7.97 -15.99 9.85
CA ALA A 214 -9.30 -15.87 9.26
C ALA A 214 -10.42 -15.86 10.32
#